data_AF-A0AAV2KF24-F1
#
_entry.id   AF-A0AAV2KF24-F1
#
_cell.length_a   1.000
_cell.length_b   1.000
_cell.length_c   1.000
_cell.angle_alpha   90.00
_cell.angle_beta   90.00
_cell.angle_gamma   90.00
#
_symmetry.space_group_name_H-M   'P 1'
#
loop_
_entity.id
_entity.type
_entity.pdbx_description
1 polymer ?
#
loop_
_entity_poly.entity_id
_entity_poly.type
_entity_poly.pdbx_seq_one_letter_code
_entity_poly.pdbx_strand_id
1 'polypeptide(L)'
;MLHRLHRLQPLYAPLSRCLRPGPAPRSPRYLSSRMSFQYPQCFRDEAVVDDYHGHRIPDPYSWLEDPDSEKTQAFVAAQNQLTVPFLEQCEVRELFKERMTELYDYPKYSCPFKRGSR
;
A
#
# COMPACT_ATOMS: atom_id res chain seq x y z
N MET A 1 21.06 -15.38 80.40
CA MET A 1 19.90 -14.49 80.53
C MET A 1 19.60 -13.86 79.18
N LEU A 2 18.44 -14.22 78.63
CA LEU A 2 17.52 -13.39 77.84
C LEU A 2 18.02 -12.74 76.52
N HIS A 3 17.67 -13.43 75.43
CA HIS A 3 17.00 -12.94 74.23
C HIS A 3 17.00 -11.42 73.95
N ARG A 4 17.48 -11.04 72.77
CA ARG A 4 16.92 -9.90 72.05
C ARG A 4 16.76 -10.21 70.55
N LEU A 5 15.50 -10.10 70.14
CA LEU A 5 14.92 -10.45 68.86
C LEU A 5 15.26 -9.43 67.75
N HIS A 6 15.33 -9.98 66.53
CA HIS A 6 14.94 -9.41 65.24
C HIS A 6 15.27 -7.95 64.88
N ARG A 7 16.06 -7.80 63.81
CA ARG A 7 15.67 -6.91 62.70
C ARG A 7 16.36 -7.33 61.40
N LEU A 8 15.65 -8.12 60.59
CA LEU A 8 15.95 -8.30 59.18
C LEU A 8 15.57 -6.99 58.47
N GLN A 9 16.55 -6.30 57.90
CA GLN A 9 16.34 -5.16 57.02
C GLN A 9 15.93 -5.70 55.63
N PRO A 10 14.83 -5.23 55.02
CA PRO A 10 14.47 -5.66 53.68
C PRO A 10 15.40 -4.99 52.65
N LEU A 11 16.12 -5.81 51.89
CA LEU A 11 16.77 -5.40 50.64
C LEU A 11 15.69 -5.20 49.58
N TYR A 12 15.20 -3.98 49.42
CA TYR A 12 14.48 -3.58 48.21
C TYR A 12 15.01 -2.22 47.75
N ALA A 13 15.92 -2.26 46.79
CA ALA A 13 16.34 -1.08 46.04
C ALA A 13 15.26 -0.79 44.98
N PRO A 14 14.76 0.45 44.84
CA PRO A 14 13.85 0.80 43.77
C PRO A 14 14.62 0.84 42.44
N LEU A 15 14.33 -0.10 41.53
CA LEU A 15 14.75 -0.05 40.12
C LEU A 15 13.99 1.06 39.39
N SER A 16 14.31 2.33 39.66
CA SER A 16 13.96 3.43 38.75
C SER A 16 15.06 3.59 37.70
N ARG A 17 15.07 2.67 36.74
CA ARG A 17 15.85 2.82 35.50
C ARG A 17 15.03 3.72 34.57
N CYS A 18 15.26 5.03 34.60
CA CYS A 18 14.79 5.91 33.55
C CYS A 18 15.39 5.43 32.22
N LEU A 19 14.57 4.80 31.38
CA LEU A 19 14.89 4.52 29.99
C LEU A 19 15.09 5.86 29.30
N ARG A 20 16.34 6.26 29.04
CA ARG A 20 16.61 7.36 28.12
C ARG A 20 16.15 6.91 26.73
N PRO A 21 15.24 7.64 26.06
CA PRO A 21 14.92 7.34 24.68
C PRO A 21 16.18 7.53 23.84
N GLY A 22 16.59 6.48 23.13
CA GLY A 22 17.68 6.58 22.16
C GLY A 22 17.34 7.58 21.05
N PRO A 23 18.35 8.12 20.34
CA PRO A 23 18.08 9.02 19.22
C PRO A 23 17.23 8.29 18.18
N ALA A 24 16.11 8.90 17.79
CA ALA A 24 15.25 8.36 16.74
C ALA A 24 16.06 8.12 15.46
N PRO A 25 15.80 7.02 14.73
CA PRO A 25 16.43 6.80 13.43
C PRO A 25 16.12 8.00 12.53
N ARG A 26 17.16 8.59 11.93
CA ARG A 26 17.01 9.67 10.96
C ARG A 26 16.21 9.11 9.79
N SER A 27 14.99 9.59 9.62
CA SER A 27 14.18 9.26 8.46
C SER A 27 14.94 9.64 7.19
N PRO A 28 15.00 8.76 6.17
CA PRO A 28 15.62 9.11 4.91
C PRO A 28 14.89 10.33 4.34
N ARG A 29 15.65 11.37 4.01
CA ARG A 29 15.12 12.54 3.30
C ARG A 29 14.62 12.05 1.95
N TYR A 30 13.31 11.97 1.76
CA TYR A 30 12.74 11.83 0.43
C TYR A 30 13.08 13.10 -0.34
N LEU A 31 13.97 12.97 -1.32
CA LEU A 31 14.11 13.97 -2.38
C LEU A 31 12.78 14.00 -3.12
N SER A 32 11.92 14.94 -2.77
CA SER A 32 10.73 15.24 -3.55
C SER A 32 11.20 15.95 -4.83
N SER A 33 11.63 15.16 -5.80
CA SER A 33 11.70 15.62 -7.19
C SER A 33 10.26 15.91 -7.62
N ARG A 34 9.89 17.19 -7.73
CA ARG A 34 8.65 17.58 -8.41
C ARG A 34 8.83 17.33 -9.90
N MET A 35 8.66 16.08 -10.31
CA MET A 35 8.50 15.73 -11.71
C MET A 35 7.17 16.34 -12.20
N SER A 36 7.23 17.24 -13.18
CA SER A 36 6.04 17.79 -13.83
C SER A 36 5.55 16.80 -14.87
N PHE A 37 4.43 16.12 -14.60
CA PHE A 37 3.79 15.21 -15.54
C PHE A 37 2.80 15.97 -16.42
N GLN A 38 2.87 15.75 -17.74
CA GLN A 38 1.83 16.19 -18.67
C GLN A 38 0.83 15.06 -18.85
N TYR A 39 -0.28 15.13 -18.10
CA TYR A 39 -1.33 14.13 -18.21
C TYR A 39 -2.04 14.23 -19.56
N PRO A 40 -2.44 13.08 -20.16
CA PRO A 40 -3.18 13.10 -21.41
C PRO A 40 -4.55 13.77 -21.18
N GLN A 41 -4.99 14.52 -22.18
CA GLN A 41 -6.30 15.17 -22.14
C GLN A 41 -7.40 14.11 -22.08
N CYS A 42 -8.21 14.15 -21.03
CA CYS A 42 -9.35 13.26 -20.87
C CYS A 42 -10.61 13.93 -21.44
N PHE A 43 -11.31 13.25 -22.35
CA PHE A 43 -12.59 13.73 -22.86
C PHE A 43 -13.64 13.71 -21.74
N ARG A 44 -14.48 14.73 -21.70
CA ARG A 44 -15.58 14.86 -20.75
C ARG A 44 -16.88 14.98 -21.52
N ASP A 45 -17.83 14.09 -21.23
CA ASP A 45 -19.18 14.17 -21.77
C ASP A 45 -20.11 14.90 -20.80
N GLU A 46 -20.31 16.20 -20.98
CA GLU A 46 -21.16 16.97 -20.07
C GLU A 46 -22.66 16.64 -20.21
N ALA A 47 -23.05 15.86 -21.23
CA ALA A 47 -24.44 15.48 -21.45
C ALA A 47 -24.90 14.32 -20.57
N VAL A 48 -23.97 13.52 -20.03
CA VAL A 48 -24.30 12.35 -19.20
C VAL A 48 -24.59 12.82 -17.78
N VAL A 49 -25.87 12.77 -17.41
CA VAL A 49 -26.37 13.15 -16.09
C VAL A 49 -27.44 12.14 -15.66
N ASP A 50 -27.20 11.50 -14.52
CA ASP A 50 -28.14 10.58 -13.91
C ASP A 50 -29.03 11.28 -12.88
N ASP A 51 -30.27 10.81 -12.73
CA ASP A 51 -31.18 11.29 -11.69
C ASP A 51 -31.36 10.20 -10.63
N TYR A 52 -30.82 10.46 -9.43
CA TYR A 52 -30.98 9.60 -8.27
C TYR A 52 -31.87 10.28 -7.24
N HIS A 53 -33.10 9.77 -7.11
CA HIS A 53 -34.08 10.27 -6.13
C HIS A 53 -34.34 11.79 -6.21
N GLY A 54 -34.34 12.36 -7.42
CA GLY A 54 -34.50 13.79 -7.66
C GLY A 54 -33.20 14.60 -7.59
N HIS A 55 -32.05 13.94 -7.42
CA HIS A 55 -30.74 14.57 -7.47
C HIS A 55 -30.03 14.26 -8.79
N ARG A 56 -29.73 15.31 -9.55
CA ARG A 56 -28.97 15.21 -10.80
C ARG A 56 -27.47 15.11 -10.52
N ILE A 57 -26.85 14.02 -10.95
CA ILE A 57 -25.42 13.75 -10.77
C ILE A 57 -24.77 13.64 -12.15
N PRO A 58 -23.90 14.59 -12.55
CA PRO A 58 -23.18 14.48 -13.80
C PRO A 58 -22.09 13.40 -13.70
N ASP A 59 -22.02 12.52 -14.70
CA ASP A 59 -20.91 11.58 -14.87
C ASP A 59 -20.22 11.76 -16.23
N PRO A 60 -19.28 12.72 -16.33
CA PRO A 60 -18.62 13.03 -17.59
C PRO A 60 -17.68 11.94 -18.13
N TYR A 61 -17.42 10.91 -17.33
CA TYR A 61 -16.46 9.85 -17.64
C TYR A 61 -17.10 8.49 -17.83
N SER A 62 -18.43 8.41 -17.90
CA SER A 62 -19.18 7.17 -18.14
C SER A 62 -18.68 6.38 -19.36
N TRP A 63 -18.13 7.04 -20.38
CA TRP A 63 -17.52 6.36 -21.54
C TRP A 63 -16.32 5.46 -21.20
N LEU A 64 -15.68 5.64 -20.04
CA LEU A 64 -14.61 4.76 -19.54
C LEU A 64 -15.12 3.43 -18.99
N GLU A 65 -16.44 3.29 -18.78
CA GLU A 65 -17.04 2.05 -18.30
C GLU A 65 -17.08 0.95 -19.37
N ASP A 66 -17.00 1.31 -20.64
CA ASP A 66 -16.87 0.37 -21.75
C ASP A 66 -15.38 0.09 -22.06
N PRO A 67 -14.84 -1.09 -21.67
CA PRO A 67 -13.45 -1.43 -21.90
C PRO A 67 -13.12 -1.76 -23.36
N ASP A 68 -14.13 -2.15 -24.15
CA ASP A 68 -13.93 -2.60 -25.53
C ASP A 68 -13.99 -1.42 -26.52
N SER A 69 -14.43 -0.25 -26.08
CA SER A 69 -14.45 0.95 -26.91
C SER A 69 -13.05 1.44 -27.31
N GLU A 70 -12.89 1.84 -28.56
CA GLU A 70 -11.61 2.35 -29.10
C GLU A 70 -11.11 3.58 -28.32
N LYS A 71 -12.03 4.41 -27.83
CA LYS A 71 -11.73 5.62 -27.06
C LYS A 71 -11.12 5.29 -25.69
N THR A 72 -11.68 4.29 -24.99
CA THR A 72 -11.14 3.82 -23.70
C THR A 72 -9.77 3.19 -23.89
N GLN A 73 -9.60 2.35 -24.91
CA GLN A 73 -8.30 1.74 -25.22
C GLN A 73 -7.24 2.80 -25.55
N ALA A 74 -7.57 3.81 -26.36
CA ALA A 74 -6.67 4.91 -26.69
C ALA A 74 -6.27 5.73 -25.44
N PHE A 75 -7.23 5.99 -24.55
CA PHE A 75 -6.96 6.70 -23.30
C PHE A 75 -6.08 5.89 -22.35
N VAL A 76 -6.34 4.59 -22.19
CA VAL A 76 -5.50 3.68 -21.39
C VAL A 76 -4.08 3.63 -21.95
N ALA A 77 -3.93 3.54 -23.27
CA ALA A 77 -2.61 3.57 -23.91
C ALA A 77 -1.86 4.87 -23.61
N ALA A 78 -2.52 6.03 -23.70
CA ALA A 78 -1.92 7.33 -23.39
C ALA A 78 -1.50 7.44 -21.90
N GLN A 79 -2.28 6.90 -20.98
CA GLN A 79 -1.92 6.86 -19.55
C GLN A 79 -0.75 5.92 -19.26
N ASN A 80 -0.71 4.76 -19.94
CA ASN A 80 0.40 3.81 -19.82
C ASN A 80 1.71 4.39 -20.37
N GLN A 81 1.67 5.15 -21.46
CA GLN A 81 2.85 5.84 -22.01
C GLN A 81 3.48 6.82 -21.01
N LEU A 82 2.69 7.42 -20.13
CA LEU A 82 3.18 8.28 -19.05
C LEU A 82 3.69 7.46 -17.85
N THR A 83 2.98 6.39 -17.50
CA THR A 83 3.20 5.64 -16.26
C THR A 83 4.38 4.67 -16.36
N VAL A 84 4.54 3.97 -17.48
CA VAL A 84 5.62 3.00 -17.70
C VAL A 84 7.01 3.61 -17.48
N PRO A 85 7.40 4.71 -18.15
CA PRO A 85 8.73 5.29 -17.96
C PRO A 85 8.93 5.82 -16.53
N PHE A 86 7.88 6.31 -15.87
CA PHE A 86 7.95 6.72 -14.47
C PHE A 86 8.25 5.53 -13.54
N LEU A 87 7.66 4.37 -13.80
CA LEU A 87 7.93 3.16 -13.03
C LEU A 87 9.31 2.57 -13.35
N GLU A 88 9.78 2.68 -14.59
CA GLU A 88 11.12 2.25 -15.01
C GLU A 88 12.24 3.09 -14.36
N GLN A 89 11.98 4.36 -14.07
CA GLN A 89 12.91 5.21 -13.31
C GLN A 89 13.12 4.74 -11.86
N CYS A 90 12.28 3.84 -11.35
CA CYS A 90 12.41 3.32 -9.99
C CYS A 90 13.51 2.26 -9.91
N GLU A 91 14.69 2.67 -9.45
CA GLU A 91 15.90 1.82 -9.35
C GLU A 91 15.69 0.50 -8.58
N VAL A 92 14.79 0.50 -7.59
CA VAL A 92 14.55 -0.68 -6.74
C VAL A 92 13.56 -1.67 -7.35
N ARG A 93 12.85 -1.31 -8.42
CA ARG A 93 11.73 -2.10 -8.96
C ARG A 93 12.13 -3.51 -9.36
N GLU A 94 13.23 -3.67 -10.09
CA GLU A 94 13.68 -4.99 -10.55
C GLU A 94 14.19 -5.85 -9.39
N LEU A 95 14.92 -5.27 -8.43
CA LEU A 95 15.38 -5.99 -7.24
C LEU A 95 14.20 -6.54 -6.41
N PHE A 96 13.13 -5.76 -6.25
CA PHE A 96 11.91 -6.24 -5.59
C PHE A 96 11.23 -7.36 -6.38
N LYS A 97 11.16 -7.24 -7.72
CA LYS A 97 10.54 -8.25 -8.59
C LYS A 97 11.28 -9.59 -8.52
N GLU A 98 12.62 -9.57 -8.56
CA GLU A 98 13.46 -10.76 -8.42
C GLU A 98 13.22 -11.44 -7.08
N ARG A 99 13.30 -10.67 -5.98
CA ARG A 99 13.10 -11.22 -4.64
C ARG A 99 11.70 -11.80 -4.43
N MET A 100 10.67 -11.14 -4.96
CA MET A 100 9.30 -11.65 -4.91
C MET A 100 9.13 -12.94 -5.72
N THR A 101 9.77 -13.02 -6.88
CA THR A 101 9.75 -14.24 -7.71
C THR A 101 10.37 -15.41 -6.96
N GLU A 102 11.55 -15.22 -6.38
CA GLU A 102 12.24 -16.25 -5.58
C GLU A 102 11.38 -16.74 -4.41
N LEU A 103 10.71 -15.84 -3.69
CA LEU A 103 9.88 -16.20 -2.56
C LEU A 103 8.56 -16.87 -2.96
N TYR A 104 8.06 -16.59 -4.16
CA TYR A 104 6.79 -17.11 -4.63
C TYR A 104 6.92 -18.48 -5.32
N ASP A 105 8.11 -18.83 -5.81
CA ASP A 105 8.38 -20.07 -6.54
C ASP A 105 8.61 -21.27 -5.59
N TYR A 106 7.52 -21.78 -5.03
CA TYR A 106 7.51 -22.98 -4.20
C TYR A 106 6.27 -23.83 -4.52
N PRO A 107 6.31 -25.16 -4.26
CA PRO A 107 5.16 -26.04 -4.50
C PRO A 107 3.99 -25.66 -3.61
N LYS A 108 2.83 -25.40 -4.24
CA LYS A 108 1.58 -25.04 -3.57
C LYS A 108 0.58 -26.19 -3.72
N TYR A 109 0.06 -26.68 -2.60
CA TYR A 109 -0.99 -27.69 -2.60
C TYR A 109 -2.30 -27.04 -2.12
N SER A 110 -3.37 -27.23 -2.89
CA SER A 110 -4.72 -26.87 -2.46
C SER A 110 -5.34 -28.00 -1.64
N CYS A 111 -6.41 -27.70 -0.90
CA CYS A 111 -7.15 -28.73 -0.19
C CYS A 111 -7.76 -29.73 -1.21
N PRO A 112 -7.57 -31.04 -1.01
CA PRO A 112 -8.23 -32.03 -1.86
C PRO A 112 -9.75 -31.91 -1.70
N PHE A 113 -10.48 -31.98 -2.81
CA PHE A 113 -11.94 -31.98 -2.81
C PHE A 113 -12.48 -33.25 -3.48
N LYS A 114 -13.39 -33.94 -2.80
CA LYS A 114 -14.10 -35.11 -3.32
C LYS A 114 -15.46 -34.67 -3.89
N ARG A 115 -15.77 -35.07 -5.12
CA ARG A 115 -17.09 -34.87 -5.74
C ARG A 115 -17.76 -36.22 -6.03
N GLY A 116 -18.96 -36.43 -5.49
CA GLY A 116 -19.71 -37.68 -5.59
C GLY A 116 -19.42 -38.70 -4.47
N SER A 117 -20.28 -39.70 -4.33
CA SER A 117 -20.20 -40.77 -3.33
C SER A 117 -19.86 -42.16 -3.92
N ARG A 118 -19.54 -42.22 -5.22
CA ARG A 118 -18.91 -43.36 -5.89
C ARG A 118 -17.57 -42.93 -6.47
#